data_AF-A0A1Q7K8T4-F1
#
_entry.id   AF-A0A1Q7K8T4-F1
#
_cell.length_a   1.000
_cell.length_b   1.000
_cell.length_c   1.000
_cell.angle_alpha   90.00
_cell.angle_beta   90.00
_cell.angle_gamma   90.00
#
_symmetry.space_group_name_H-M   'P 1'
#
loop_
_entity.id
_entity.type
_entity.pdbx_description
1 polymer ?
#
loop_
_entity_poly.entity_id
_entity_poly.type
_entity_poly.pdbx_seq_one_letter_code
_entity_poly.pdbx_strand_id
1 'polypeptide(L)'
;MFGLGSGVASAQDARTVYAAMTFNAEAGPMRTSACLQLTERAYPATAWWENAAGNASGPDRAFKSVIAAMKQKDRGALLKLTDPTQARDTARFDQQANAFFQQFQSIQLLGVPRAYEFDGLVVFFGKFRSQRQTVFVPLVFAYEGEDSFGFLPSRTKTVTFNIIEDWFAPSGSPPADTPAYCSDSEVKRATHRVSLGTSTWRPSSLLLTGAPLDAPGPPSTVAAQVKSTIDQMRAALRKSDVDEFFKYMTPEGGGRLRQWFAATEEKDRDEYKTAFIDQQPFFVFDESPLIVVYTRTRTSGVQVLYFTVTADKRLLWTNSSHITVSDQVFKQGPLFVAAGSPEPFRSVAIK
;
A
#
# COMPACT_ATOMS: atom_id res chain seq x y z
N MET A 1 8.18 -2.75 51.28
CA MET A 1 9.11 -3.51 50.42
C MET A 1 8.26 -4.08 49.29
N PHE A 2 8.08 -3.32 48.21
CA PHE A 2 7.33 -3.74 47.02
C PHE A 2 8.35 -4.06 45.93
N GLY A 3 8.40 -5.33 45.52
CA GLY A 3 9.32 -5.80 44.49
C GLY A 3 8.98 -5.15 43.15
N LEU A 4 9.93 -4.36 42.64
CA LEU A 4 9.98 -3.96 41.24
C LEU A 4 10.21 -5.22 40.42
N GLY A 5 9.14 -5.78 39.85
CA GLY A 5 9.25 -6.80 38.83
C GLY A 5 9.92 -6.18 37.60
N SER A 6 11.18 -6.54 37.37
CA SER A 6 11.91 -6.26 36.14
C SER A 6 11.14 -6.87 34.97
N GLY A 7 10.32 -6.07 34.30
CA GLY A 7 9.62 -6.48 33.08
C GLY A 7 10.65 -6.94 32.05
N VAL A 8 10.54 -8.19 31.62
CA VAL A 8 11.38 -8.75 30.55
C VAL A 8 11.23 -7.86 29.32
N ALA A 9 12.34 -7.47 28.71
CA ALA A 9 12.39 -6.66 27.49
C ALA A 9 11.98 -7.49 26.26
N SER A 10 10.75 -7.99 26.25
CA SER A 10 10.13 -8.69 25.12
C SER A 10 9.18 -7.76 24.37
N ALA A 11 8.82 -8.14 23.14
CA ALA A 11 7.67 -7.55 22.46
C ALA A 11 6.42 -7.63 23.35
N GLN A 12 5.54 -6.64 23.23
CA GLN A 12 4.15 -6.81 23.68
C GLN A 12 3.46 -7.88 22.83
N ASP A 13 2.35 -8.43 23.34
CA ASP A 13 1.52 -9.36 22.58
C ASP A 13 1.13 -8.76 21.22
N ALA A 14 1.23 -9.61 20.20
CA ALA A 14 0.89 -9.21 18.84
C ALA A 14 -0.60 -8.86 18.75
N ARG A 15 -0.92 -7.73 18.12
CA ARG A 15 -2.31 -7.27 17.93
C ARG A 15 -2.64 -7.01 16.48
N THR A 16 -3.90 -7.16 16.11
CA THR A 16 -4.37 -6.73 14.80
C THR A 16 -4.46 -5.21 14.76
N VAL A 17 -3.91 -4.60 13.71
CA VAL A 17 -4.02 -3.18 13.41
C VAL A 17 -4.59 -2.99 12.00
N TYR A 18 -5.16 -1.81 11.77
CA TYR A 18 -5.75 -1.42 10.51
C TYR A 18 -5.08 -0.15 10.05
N ALA A 19 -4.19 -0.26 9.07
CA ALA A 19 -3.44 0.89 8.59
C ALA A 19 -4.13 1.54 7.40
N ALA A 20 -4.17 2.87 7.40
CA ALA A 20 -4.77 3.60 6.30
C ALA A 20 -3.89 3.49 5.06
N MET A 21 -4.49 3.17 3.92
CA MET A 21 -3.78 3.16 2.65
C MET A 21 -3.53 4.60 2.18
N THR A 22 -2.34 4.84 1.64
CA THR A 22 -2.03 6.11 0.96
C THR A 22 -2.14 5.92 -0.54
N PHE A 23 -2.87 6.81 -1.19
CA PHE A 23 -2.93 6.88 -2.65
C PHE A 23 -2.12 8.08 -3.11
N ASN A 24 -1.05 7.80 -3.85
CA ASN A 24 -0.22 8.83 -4.45
C ASN A 24 -0.86 9.26 -5.78
N ALA A 25 -1.41 10.48 -5.83
CA ALA A 25 -1.96 11.10 -7.03
C ALA A 25 -1.09 12.27 -7.49
N GLU A 26 -1.42 12.86 -8.64
CA GLU A 26 -0.80 14.09 -9.16
C GLU A 26 -0.83 15.23 -8.14
N ALA A 27 -1.96 15.39 -7.44
CA ALA A 27 -2.10 16.41 -6.40
C ALA A 27 -1.28 16.12 -5.13
N GLY A 28 -0.61 14.96 -5.06
CA GLY A 28 0.17 14.51 -3.91
C GLY A 28 -0.40 13.26 -3.23
N PRO A 29 0.22 12.83 -2.11
CA PRO A 29 -0.24 11.71 -1.31
C PRO A 29 -1.58 12.04 -0.63
N MET A 30 -2.53 11.09 -0.68
CA MET A 30 -3.84 11.18 -0.04
C MET A 30 -4.06 9.97 0.86
N ARG A 31 -4.36 10.20 2.15
CA ARG A 31 -4.82 9.14 3.06
C ARG A 31 -6.24 8.74 2.65
N THR A 32 -6.44 7.49 2.27
CA THR A 32 -7.77 6.95 1.94
C THR A 32 -8.46 6.37 3.17
N SER A 33 -9.75 6.06 3.04
CA SER A 33 -10.50 5.31 4.05
C SER A 33 -10.34 3.79 3.95
N ALA A 34 -9.53 3.27 3.02
CA ALA A 34 -9.22 1.83 2.99
C ALA A 34 -8.25 1.45 4.09
N CYS A 35 -8.51 0.29 4.66
CA CYS A 35 -7.83 -0.18 5.85
C CYS A 35 -7.15 -1.50 5.59
N LEU A 36 -5.82 -1.48 5.58
CA LEU A 36 -4.99 -2.67 5.48
C LEU A 36 -4.87 -3.32 6.86
N GLN A 37 -5.49 -4.48 7.03
CA GLN A 37 -5.38 -5.31 8.21
C GLN A 37 -4.02 -6.02 8.25
N LEU A 38 -3.29 -5.83 9.36
CA LEU A 38 -1.97 -6.40 9.62
C LEU A 38 -1.86 -6.88 11.06
N THR A 39 -0.80 -7.63 11.37
CA THR A 39 -0.43 -7.91 12.75
C THR A 39 0.73 -7.01 13.16
N GLU A 40 0.62 -6.31 14.29
CA GLU A 40 1.66 -5.44 14.84
C GLU A 40 2.24 -6.06 16.12
N ARG A 41 3.56 -5.91 16.29
CA ARG A 41 4.26 -6.03 17.56
C ARG A 41 4.84 -4.68 17.97
N ALA A 42 4.63 -4.29 19.21
CA ALA A 42 5.23 -3.09 19.79
C ALA A 42 6.37 -3.47 20.75
N TYR A 43 7.45 -2.69 20.71
CA TYR A 43 8.64 -2.89 21.52
C TYR A 43 8.89 -1.64 22.38
N PRO A 44 8.37 -1.61 23.62
CA PRO A 44 8.50 -0.44 24.49
C PRO A 44 9.93 -0.26 25.04
N ALA A 45 10.71 -1.33 25.11
CA ALA A 45 12.09 -1.29 25.58
C ALA A 45 13.04 -0.76 24.50
N THR A 46 13.84 0.25 24.84
CA THR A 46 14.97 0.69 24.02
C THR A 46 16.02 -0.41 23.96
N ALA A 47 16.58 -0.69 22.78
CA ALA A 47 17.64 -1.68 22.60
C ALA A 47 17.29 -3.14 22.98
N TRP A 48 16.01 -3.54 22.91
CA TRP A 48 15.59 -4.92 23.20
C TRP A 48 16.35 -5.99 22.39
N TRP A 49 16.83 -5.62 21.20
CA TRP A 49 17.62 -6.48 20.32
C TRP A 49 19.05 -6.75 20.83
N GLU A 50 19.57 -5.92 21.75
CA GLU A 50 20.91 -6.09 22.34
C GLU A 50 20.88 -6.99 23.58
N ASN A 51 19.71 -7.21 24.16
CA ASN A 51 19.55 -8.05 25.34
C ASN A 51 19.72 -9.52 24.98
N ALA A 52 20.82 -10.12 25.43
CA ALA A 52 21.04 -11.57 25.40
C ALA A 52 20.14 -12.33 26.39
N ALA A 53 19.63 -11.63 27.42
CA ALA A 53 18.70 -12.18 28.38
C ALA A 53 17.28 -12.23 27.79
N GLY A 54 16.83 -13.44 27.44
CA GLY A 54 15.48 -13.72 26.99
C GLY A 54 15.46 -14.71 25.83
N ASN A 55 14.61 -15.74 25.93
CA ASN A 55 14.35 -16.67 24.85
C ASN A 55 13.56 -15.96 23.74
N ALA A 56 14.25 -15.19 22.89
CA ALA A 56 13.62 -14.66 21.69
C ALA A 56 13.16 -15.84 20.81
N SER A 57 11.89 -15.84 20.41
CA SER A 57 11.30 -16.80 19.48
C SER A 57 11.00 -16.14 18.14
N GLY A 58 10.91 -16.96 17.10
CA GLY A 58 10.55 -16.55 15.76
C GLY A 58 11.29 -15.32 15.22
N PRO A 59 10.55 -14.28 14.81
CA PRO A 59 11.11 -13.15 14.09
C PRO A 59 12.07 -12.32 14.96
N ASP A 60 11.83 -12.23 16.27
CA ASP A 60 12.68 -11.46 17.20
C ASP A 60 14.08 -12.08 17.28
N ARG A 61 14.18 -13.42 17.24
CA ARG A 61 15.46 -14.14 17.22
C ARG A 61 16.21 -13.88 15.93
N ALA A 62 15.53 -13.97 14.79
CA ALA A 62 16.13 -13.70 13.49
C ALA A 62 16.65 -12.26 13.42
N PHE A 63 15.86 -11.29 13.89
CA PHE A 63 16.26 -9.89 13.98
C PHE A 63 17.54 -9.69 14.79
N LYS A 64 17.59 -10.23 16.02
CA LYS A 64 18.77 -10.14 16.90
C LYS A 64 20.02 -10.70 16.22
N SER A 65 19.91 -11.87 15.60
CA SER A 65 21.02 -12.53 14.90
C SER A 65 21.54 -11.70 13.73
N VAL A 66 20.64 -11.10 12.94
CA VAL A 66 21.02 -10.24 11.81
C VAL A 66 21.72 -8.97 12.30
N ILE A 67 21.18 -8.30 13.31
CA ILE A 67 21.82 -7.10 13.88
C ILE A 67 23.20 -7.45 14.45
N ALA A 68 23.35 -8.59 15.12
CA ALA A 68 24.64 -9.06 15.61
C ALA A 68 25.65 -9.28 14.47
N ALA A 69 25.25 -9.99 13.40
CA ALA A 69 26.09 -10.22 12.23
C ALA A 69 26.48 -8.91 11.52
N MET A 70 25.54 -7.97 11.38
CA MET A 70 25.79 -6.63 10.80
C MET A 70 26.79 -5.81 11.64
N LYS A 71 26.63 -5.78 12.96
CA LYS A 71 27.56 -5.06 13.87
C LYS A 71 28.96 -5.67 13.86
N GLN A 72 29.07 -7.00 13.76
CA GLN A 72 30.34 -7.72 13.70
C GLN A 72 30.97 -7.75 12.31
N LYS A 73 30.25 -7.27 11.27
CA LYS A 73 30.64 -7.40 9.85
C LYS A 73 30.89 -8.86 9.45
N ASP A 74 30.16 -9.78 10.06
CA ASP A 74 30.27 -11.21 9.78
C ASP A 74 29.43 -11.56 8.56
N ARG A 75 30.08 -11.51 7.39
CA ARG A 75 29.50 -11.94 6.10
C ARG A 75 28.98 -13.37 6.17
N GLY A 76 29.71 -14.28 6.80
CA GLY A 76 29.38 -15.71 6.83
C GLY A 76 28.12 -15.97 7.66
N ALA A 77 28.01 -15.33 8.83
CA ALA A 77 26.80 -15.36 9.64
C ALA A 77 25.62 -14.71 8.92
N LEU A 78 25.81 -13.53 8.32
CA LEU A 78 24.74 -12.83 7.61
C LEU A 78 24.22 -13.65 6.41
N LEU A 79 25.10 -14.33 5.68
CA LEU A 79 24.71 -15.21 4.57
C LEU A 79 23.85 -16.40 5.06
N LYS A 80 24.21 -17.00 6.20
CA LYS A 80 23.42 -18.09 6.80
C LYS A 80 22.04 -17.66 7.28
N LEU A 81 21.90 -16.39 7.65
CA LEU A 81 20.65 -15.80 8.11
C LEU A 81 19.79 -15.24 6.97
N THR A 82 20.30 -15.22 5.74
CA THR A 82 19.61 -14.67 4.56
C THR A 82 18.65 -15.71 3.99
N ASP A 83 17.49 -15.24 3.52
CA ASP A 83 16.52 -16.06 2.79
C ASP A 83 17.22 -16.93 1.72
N PRO A 84 16.95 -18.24 1.67
CA PRO A 84 17.63 -19.17 0.76
C PRO A 84 17.53 -18.79 -0.71
N THR A 85 16.47 -18.11 -1.14
CA THR A 85 16.32 -17.68 -2.53
C THR A 85 17.26 -16.52 -2.84
N GLN A 86 17.37 -15.55 -1.94
CA GLN A 86 18.33 -14.44 -2.10
C GLN A 86 19.79 -14.87 -1.86
N ALA A 87 20.04 -15.84 -0.99
CA ALA A 87 21.39 -16.36 -0.71
C ALA A 87 22.02 -17.10 -1.91
N ARG A 88 21.21 -17.56 -2.88
CA ARG A 88 21.70 -18.23 -4.11
C ARG A 88 22.49 -17.29 -5.02
N ASP A 89 22.11 -16.01 -5.07
CA ASP A 89 22.82 -15.00 -5.86
C ASP A 89 23.88 -14.33 -4.97
N THR A 90 25.02 -15.02 -4.82
CA THR A 90 26.09 -14.60 -3.91
C THR A 90 26.70 -13.25 -4.28
N ALA A 91 26.76 -12.92 -5.57
CA ALA A 91 27.29 -11.63 -6.03
C ALA A 91 26.37 -10.47 -5.63
N ARG A 92 25.05 -10.63 -5.83
CA ARG A 92 24.07 -9.64 -5.39
C ARG A 92 24.01 -9.55 -3.87
N PHE A 93 24.05 -10.69 -3.17
CA PHE A 93 24.16 -10.71 -1.71
C PHE A 93 25.38 -9.91 -1.24
N ASP A 94 26.55 -10.13 -1.83
CA ASP A 94 27.79 -9.44 -1.43
C ASP A 94 27.71 -7.95 -1.64
N GLN A 95 27.11 -7.50 -2.75
CA GLN A 95 26.88 -6.08 -2.99
C GLN A 95 26.00 -5.46 -1.89
N GLN A 96 24.90 -6.12 -1.51
CA GLN A 96 23.99 -5.64 -0.47
C GLN A 96 24.63 -5.69 0.91
N ALA A 97 25.28 -6.80 1.27
CA ALA A 97 25.96 -6.99 2.55
C ALA A 97 27.06 -5.94 2.75
N ASN A 98 27.87 -5.67 1.73
CA ASN A 98 28.88 -4.61 1.78
C ASN A 98 28.26 -3.22 1.96
N ALA A 99 27.15 -2.93 1.28
CA ALA A 99 26.41 -1.69 1.47
C ALA A 99 25.91 -1.56 2.92
N PHE A 100 25.31 -2.61 3.50
CA PHE A 100 24.90 -2.63 4.90
C PHE A 100 26.10 -2.42 5.84
N PHE A 101 27.21 -3.15 5.66
CA PHE A 101 28.39 -3.01 6.52
C PHE A 101 29.03 -1.63 6.46
N GLN A 102 28.99 -0.95 5.31
CA GLN A 102 29.43 0.44 5.18
C GLN A 102 28.44 1.39 5.86
N GLN A 103 27.14 1.21 5.62
CA GLN A 103 26.10 2.03 6.23
C GLN A 103 26.14 1.95 7.75
N PHE A 104 26.14 0.75 8.34
CA PHE A 104 26.18 0.50 9.79
C PHE A 104 27.44 1.03 10.49
N GLN A 105 28.52 1.39 9.77
CA GLN A 105 29.64 2.13 10.36
C GLN A 105 29.30 3.60 10.62
N SER A 106 28.40 4.16 9.82
CA SER A 106 28.04 5.57 9.81
C SER A 106 26.66 5.87 10.40
N ILE A 107 25.86 4.83 10.68
CA ILE A 107 24.51 4.93 11.24
C ILE A 107 24.39 4.16 12.54
N GLN A 108 23.70 4.75 13.51
CA GLN A 108 23.39 4.13 14.80
C GLN A 108 21.93 3.69 14.80
N LEU A 109 21.66 2.39 15.08
CA LEU A 109 20.30 1.92 15.37
C LEU A 109 19.87 2.44 16.74
N LEU A 110 18.92 3.37 16.76
CA LEU A 110 18.40 4.00 17.97
C LEU A 110 17.27 3.20 18.62
N GLY A 111 16.46 2.54 17.80
CA GLY A 111 15.19 1.97 18.24
C GLY A 111 14.61 1.07 17.18
N VAL A 112 13.83 0.09 17.61
CA VAL A 112 12.97 -0.72 16.76
C VAL A 112 11.62 -0.72 17.43
N PRO A 113 10.86 0.40 17.38
CA PRO A 113 9.64 0.56 18.15
C PRO A 113 8.57 -0.47 17.77
N ARG A 114 8.60 -0.99 16.54
CA ARG A 114 7.54 -1.83 15.98
C ARG A 114 8.04 -2.86 14.98
N ALA A 115 7.24 -3.90 14.81
CA ALA A 115 7.29 -4.79 13.67
C ALA A 115 5.88 -5.07 13.15
N TYR A 116 5.77 -5.29 11.84
CA TYR A 116 4.53 -5.64 11.17
C TYR A 116 4.66 -7.00 10.51
N GLU A 117 3.74 -7.91 10.80
CA GLU A 117 3.68 -9.26 10.23
C GLU A 117 2.51 -9.34 9.24
N PHE A 118 2.80 -9.75 8.01
CA PHE A 118 1.83 -9.87 6.94
C PHE A 118 2.34 -10.70 5.77
N ASP A 119 1.47 -11.49 5.16
CA ASP A 119 1.70 -12.19 3.89
C ASP A 119 3.03 -12.98 3.84
N GLY A 120 3.39 -13.67 4.93
CA GLY A 120 4.66 -14.40 5.00
C GLY A 120 5.88 -13.54 5.27
N LEU A 121 5.71 -12.26 5.63
CA LEU A 121 6.78 -11.33 5.92
C LEU A 121 6.67 -10.78 7.35
N VAL A 122 7.83 -10.43 7.92
CA VAL A 122 7.93 -9.56 9.08
C VAL A 122 8.82 -8.38 8.73
N VAL A 123 8.32 -7.17 8.95
CA VAL A 123 9.06 -5.93 8.71
C VAL A 123 9.28 -5.21 10.02
N PHE A 124 10.54 -5.09 10.43
CA PHE A 124 10.94 -4.32 11.60
C PHE A 124 11.15 -2.85 11.24
N PHE A 125 10.55 -1.97 12.03
CA PHE A 125 10.58 -0.53 11.87
C PHE A 125 11.85 0.05 12.52
N GLY A 126 13.01 -0.09 11.86
CA GLY A 126 14.30 0.31 12.44
C GLY A 126 14.52 1.83 12.36
N LYS A 127 14.72 2.50 13.50
CA LYS A 127 15.04 3.92 13.60
C LYS A 127 16.55 4.13 13.64
N PHE A 128 17.11 4.70 12.58
CA PHE A 128 18.55 4.89 12.42
C PHE A 128 18.91 6.37 12.47
N ARG A 129 19.99 6.70 13.19
CA ARG A 129 20.60 8.03 13.18
C ARG A 129 21.82 8.02 12.27
N SER A 130 21.81 8.88 11.25
CA SER A 130 23.00 9.28 10.50
C SER A 130 23.53 10.62 11.03
N GLN A 131 24.71 11.06 10.58
CA GLN A 131 25.27 12.37 10.96
C GLN A 131 24.35 13.55 10.64
N ARG A 132 23.48 13.43 9.62
CA ARG A 132 22.66 14.55 9.12
C ARG A 132 21.19 14.47 9.52
N GLN A 133 20.69 13.27 9.81
CA GLN A 133 19.26 13.04 10.04
C GLN A 133 18.97 11.67 10.69
N THR A 134 17.78 11.55 11.27
CA THR A 134 17.20 10.27 11.67
C THR A 134 16.25 9.79 10.57
N VAL A 135 16.37 8.52 10.19
CA VAL A 135 15.55 7.87 9.15
C VAL A 135 15.02 6.54 9.67
N PHE A 136 13.91 6.07 9.10
CA PHE A 136 13.46 4.70 9.32
C PHE A 136 13.86 3.82 8.14
N VAL A 137 14.35 2.62 8.45
CA VAL A 137 14.78 1.64 7.46
C VAL A 137 14.03 0.34 7.73
N PRO A 138 13.34 -0.23 6.72
CA PRO A 138 12.70 -1.53 6.86
C PRO A 138 13.75 -2.63 6.88
N LEU A 139 13.73 -3.45 7.93
CA LEU A 139 14.47 -4.72 8.00
C LEU A 139 13.45 -5.84 7.81
N VAL A 140 13.52 -6.51 6.66
CA VAL A 140 12.48 -7.43 6.18
C VAL A 140 12.95 -8.88 6.33
N PHE A 141 12.06 -9.75 6.79
CA PHE A 141 12.29 -11.17 6.94
C PHE A 141 11.16 -11.95 6.30
N ALA A 142 11.48 -13.03 5.58
CA ALA A 142 10.53 -13.98 5.02
C ALA A 142 10.33 -15.15 5.97
N TYR A 143 9.08 -15.59 6.16
CA TYR A 143 8.74 -16.80 6.90
C TYR A 143 9.09 -18.04 6.09
N GLU A 144 9.83 -18.98 6.70
CA GLU A 144 10.32 -20.19 6.05
C GLU A 144 9.61 -21.47 6.51
N GLY A 145 8.69 -21.36 7.47
CA GLY A 145 8.08 -22.51 8.16
C GLY A 145 8.62 -22.69 9.57
N GLU A 146 7.85 -23.37 10.43
CA GLU A 146 8.28 -23.81 11.77
C GLU A 146 8.92 -22.71 12.64
N ASP A 147 8.41 -21.48 12.56
CA ASP A 147 8.93 -20.31 13.27
C ASP A 147 10.36 -19.86 12.83
N SER A 148 10.80 -20.26 11.63
CA SER A 148 12.04 -19.79 10.99
C SER A 148 11.81 -18.59 10.07
N PHE A 149 12.80 -17.70 10.02
CA PHE A 149 12.74 -16.43 9.28
C PHE A 149 14.08 -16.08 8.61
N GLY A 150 14.07 -15.97 7.28
CA GLY A 150 15.22 -15.57 6.48
C GLY A 150 15.24 -14.07 6.22
N PHE A 151 16.39 -13.43 6.42
CA PHE A 151 16.58 -12.01 6.14
C PHE A 151 16.53 -11.73 4.63
N LEU A 152 15.82 -10.66 4.25
CA LEU A 152 15.71 -10.20 2.88
C LEU A 152 16.55 -8.93 2.69
N PRO A 153 17.83 -9.04 2.26
CA PRO A 153 18.69 -7.88 2.05
C PRO A 153 18.23 -7.02 0.88
N SER A 154 17.58 -7.62 -0.13
CA SER A 154 16.94 -6.87 -1.21
C SER A 154 15.48 -6.56 -0.88
N ARG A 155 15.05 -5.36 -1.28
CA ARG A 155 13.65 -4.94 -1.21
C ARG A 155 12.72 -5.92 -1.93
N THR A 156 11.64 -6.32 -1.25
CA THR A 156 10.57 -7.14 -1.82
C THR A 156 9.61 -6.30 -2.67
N LYS A 157 8.94 -6.94 -3.62
CA LYS A 157 7.97 -6.30 -4.53
C LYS A 157 6.52 -6.66 -4.21
N THR A 158 6.24 -7.27 -3.06
CA THR A 158 4.87 -7.61 -2.68
C THR A 158 4.04 -6.33 -2.53
N VAL A 159 2.78 -6.39 -2.99
CA VAL A 159 1.87 -5.24 -2.98
C VAL A 159 1.72 -4.69 -1.55
N THR A 160 1.48 -5.57 -0.58
CA THR A 160 1.35 -5.22 0.84
C THR A 160 2.59 -4.52 1.40
N PHE A 161 3.79 -5.01 1.07
CA PHE A 161 5.03 -4.35 1.51
C PHE A 161 5.15 -2.95 0.92
N ASN A 162 4.88 -2.79 -0.37
CA ASN A 162 4.97 -1.49 -1.00
C ASN A 162 3.93 -0.48 -0.47
N ILE A 163 2.75 -0.93 0.00
CA ILE A 163 1.78 -0.07 0.71
C ILE A 163 2.35 0.40 2.06
N ILE A 164 3.06 -0.48 2.77
CA ILE A 164 3.60 -0.22 4.10
C ILE A 164 4.90 0.58 4.06
N GLU A 165 5.67 0.48 2.97
CA GLU A 165 6.95 1.17 2.83
C GLU A 165 6.81 2.69 2.94
N ASP A 166 5.68 3.26 2.48
CA ASP A 166 5.36 4.69 2.60
C ASP A 166 5.45 5.19 4.06
N TRP A 167 5.37 4.32 5.07
CA TRP A 167 5.54 4.73 6.47
C TRP A 167 6.98 5.01 6.85
N PHE A 168 7.94 4.34 6.20
CA PHE A 168 9.37 4.48 6.49
C PHE A 168 9.95 5.77 5.91
N ALA A 169 9.36 6.26 4.82
CA ALA A 169 9.74 7.51 4.16
C ALA A 169 8.48 8.25 3.67
N PRO A 170 7.64 8.78 4.58
CA PRO A 170 6.39 9.42 4.20
C PRO A 170 6.66 10.69 3.40
N SER A 171 5.90 10.86 2.32
CA SER A 171 5.99 12.06 1.49
C SER A 171 5.39 13.25 2.24
N GLY A 172 6.20 14.31 2.43
CA GLY A 172 5.73 15.59 2.96
C GLY A 172 5.66 15.71 4.50
N SER A 173 6.06 14.68 5.25
CA SER A 173 6.16 14.75 6.71
C SER A 173 7.36 13.94 7.23
N PRO A 174 7.90 14.28 8.41
CA PRO A 174 8.90 13.43 9.05
C PRO A 174 8.24 12.11 9.48
N PRO A 175 8.94 10.98 9.35
CA PRO A 175 8.41 9.70 9.81
C PRO A 175 8.20 9.70 11.32
N ALA A 176 7.08 9.13 11.74
CA ALA A 176 6.70 9.00 13.14
C ALA A 176 7.01 7.59 13.65
N ASP A 177 7.19 7.45 14.98
CA ASP A 177 7.34 6.13 15.61
C ASP A 177 6.05 5.27 15.50
N THR A 178 4.94 5.88 15.04
CA THR A 178 3.63 5.27 14.83
C THR A 178 3.03 5.71 13.49
N PRO A 179 2.73 4.80 12.55
CA PRO A 179 1.97 5.16 11.36
C PRO A 179 0.51 5.49 11.71
N ALA A 180 -0.18 6.14 10.77
CA ALA A 180 -1.59 6.48 10.90
C ALA A 180 -2.46 5.22 10.73
N TYR A 181 -3.30 4.94 11.74
CA TYR A 181 -4.28 3.87 11.68
C TYR A 181 -5.66 4.37 11.25
N CYS A 182 -6.46 3.45 10.72
CA CYS A 182 -7.89 3.62 10.58
C CYS A 182 -8.55 3.67 11.95
N SER A 183 -9.58 4.50 12.06
CA SER A 183 -10.53 4.49 13.17
C SER A 183 -11.43 3.25 13.10
N ASP A 184 -11.99 2.85 14.24
CA ASP A 184 -12.98 1.77 14.30
C ASP A 184 -14.19 2.03 13.39
N SER A 185 -14.54 3.31 13.18
CA SER A 185 -15.63 3.71 12.30
C SER A 185 -15.31 3.49 10.82
N GLU A 186 -14.05 3.67 10.40
CA GLU A 186 -13.59 3.34 9.05
C GLU A 186 -13.63 1.82 8.84
N VAL A 187 -13.13 1.05 9.81
CA VAL A 187 -13.13 -0.42 9.75
C VAL A 187 -14.54 -1.00 9.72
N LYS A 188 -15.46 -0.52 10.57
CA LYS A 188 -16.85 -1.02 10.66
C LYS A 188 -17.69 -0.71 9.42
N ARG A 189 -17.34 0.32 8.64
CA ARG A 189 -18.05 0.69 7.42
C ARG A 189 -17.67 -0.17 6.21
N ALA A 190 -16.58 -0.92 6.29
CA ALA A 190 -16.15 -1.77 5.20
C ALA A 190 -17.24 -2.77 4.80
N THR A 191 -17.53 -2.83 3.52
CA THR A 191 -18.47 -3.79 2.91
C THR A 191 -17.74 -4.92 2.19
N HIS A 192 -16.43 -4.76 1.96
CA HIS A 192 -15.59 -5.74 1.27
C HIS A 192 -14.30 -5.98 2.03
N ARG A 193 -13.80 -7.22 1.94
CA ARG A 193 -12.52 -7.66 2.49
C ARG A 193 -11.82 -8.53 1.46
N VAL A 194 -10.63 -8.10 1.04
CA VAL A 194 -9.84 -8.81 0.02
C VAL A 194 -8.46 -9.17 0.55
N SER A 195 -8.01 -10.40 0.34
CA SER A 195 -6.64 -10.81 0.65
C SER A 195 -5.68 -10.25 -0.40
N LEU A 196 -4.59 -9.61 0.02
CA LEU A 196 -3.58 -9.05 -0.90
C LEU A 196 -2.40 -10.00 -1.15
N GLY A 197 -2.21 -11.00 -0.29
CA GLY A 197 -1.19 -12.03 -0.42
C GLY A 197 -1.76 -13.44 -0.48
N THR A 198 -0.91 -14.40 -0.84
CA THR A 198 -1.23 -15.83 -0.92
C THR A 198 -0.73 -16.62 0.28
N SER A 199 0.09 -16.01 1.14
CA SER A 199 0.63 -16.68 2.32
C SER A 199 -0.47 -16.99 3.33
N THR A 200 -0.38 -18.17 3.94
CA THR A 200 -1.25 -18.60 5.04
C THR A 200 -0.71 -18.15 6.40
N TRP A 201 0.56 -17.76 6.48
CA TRP A 201 1.15 -17.21 7.70
C TRP A 201 0.94 -15.70 7.76
N ARG A 202 0.14 -15.28 8.76
CA ARG A 202 -0.26 -13.87 8.96
C ARG A 202 -0.82 -13.22 7.68
N PRO A 203 -1.89 -13.74 7.07
CA PRO A 203 -2.44 -13.15 5.86
C PRO A 203 -2.90 -11.71 6.11
N SER A 204 -2.59 -10.79 5.19
CA SER A 204 -3.15 -9.44 5.22
C SER A 204 -4.53 -9.41 4.56
N SER A 205 -5.30 -8.37 4.84
CA SER A 205 -6.54 -8.09 4.11
C SER A 205 -6.74 -6.60 3.95
N LEU A 206 -7.18 -6.16 2.79
CA LEU A 206 -7.64 -4.80 2.56
C LEU A 206 -9.16 -4.74 2.79
N LEU A 207 -9.59 -3.81 3.64
CA LEU A 207 -10.99 -3.54 3.94
C LEU A 207 -11.43 -2.26 3.23
N LEU A 208 -12.56 -2.34 2.54
CA LEU A 208 -13.04 -1.35 1.59
C LEU A 208 -14.54 -1.14 1.71
N THR A 209 -14.99 0.09 1.48
CA THR A 209 -16.40 0.38 1.29
C THR A 209 -16.68 0.46 -0.20
N GLY A 210 -17.64 -0.29 -0.70
CA GLY A 210 -18.00 -0.29 -2.11
C GLY A 210 -19.45 -0.69 -2.34
N ALA A 211 -19.96 -0.31 -3.51
CA ALA A 211 -21.31 -0.60 -3.93
C ALA A 211 -21.42 -0.75 -5.47
N PRO A 212 -22.32 -1.61 -5.96
CA PRO A 212 -22.68 -1.65 -7.38
C PRO A 212 -23.33 -0.33 -7.81
N LEU A 213 -23.01 0.12 -9.02
CA LEU A 213 -23.60 1.31 -9.65
C LEU A 213 -24.87 0.99 -10.45
N ASP A 214 -25.08 -0.29 -10.73
CA ASP A 214 -26.18 -0.84 -11.55
C ASP A 214 -27.20 -1.65 -10.73
N ALA A 215 -27.10 -1.63 -9.39
CA ALA A 215 -28.05 -2.36 -8.55
C ALA A 215 -29.48 -1.79 -8.61
N PRO A 216 -30.51 -2.65 -8.51
CA PRO A 216 -31.90 -2.22 -8.41
C PRO A 216 -32.15 -1.51 -7.06
N GLY A 217 -32.36 -0.20 -7.10
CA GLY A 217 -32.67 0.63 -5.93
C GLY A 217 -32.09 2.04 -6.05
N PRO A 218 -32.37 2.94 -5.08
CA PRO A 218 -31.72 4.24 -5.01
C PRO A 218 -30.20 4.07 -4.84
N PRO A 219 -29.37 4.69 -5.69
CA PRO A 219 -27.92 4.64 -5.53
C PRO A 219 -27.50 5.31 -4.21
N SER A 220 -26.38 4.87 -3.64
CA SER A 220 -25.71 5.63 -2.58
C SER A 220 -25.36 7.04 -3.07
N THR A 221 -25.19 8.00 -2.16
CA THR A 221 -24.81 9.37 -2.51
C THR A 221 -23.56 9.42 -3.41
N VAL A 222 -22.56 8.60 -3.09
CA VAL A 222 -21.32 8.48 -3.87
C VAL A 222 -21.61 7.89 -5.26
N ALA A 223 -22.40 6.82 -5.34
CA ALA A 223 -22.78 6.20 -6.61
C ALA A 223 -23.53 7.18 -7.54
N ALA A 224 -24.48 7.94 -6.98
CA ALA A 224 -25.24 8.95 -7.72
C ALA A 224 -24.31 10.06 -8.26
N GLN A 225 -23.40 10.54 -7.43
CA GLN A 225 -22.45 11.58 -7.79
C GLN A 225 -21.48 11.14 -8.89
N VAL A 226 -20.93 9.93 -8.77
CA VAL A 226 -20.05 9.32 -9.79
C VAL A 226 -20.78 9.20 -11.12
N LYS A 227 -22.00 8.65 -11.11
CA LYS A 227 -22.80 8.48 -12.33
C LYS A 227 -23.08 9.83 -13.00
N SER A 228 -23.53 10.82 -12.23
CA SER A 228 -23.78 12.18 -12.73
C SER A 228 -22.52 12.81 -13.34
N THR A 229 -21.36 12.65 -12.68
CA THR A 229 -20.10 13.23 -13.16
C THR A 229 -19.67 12.59 -14.49
N ILE A 230 -19.70 11.26 -14.57
CA ILE A 230 -19.35 10.54 -15.81
C ILE A 230 -20.33 10.89 -16.95
N ASP A 231 -21.63 11.00 -16.65
CA ASP A 231 -22.63 11.35 -17.67
C ASP A 231 -22.43 12.79 -18.20
N GLN A 232 -22.05 13.74 -17.34
CA GLN A 232 -21.67 15.10 -17.75
C GLN A 232 -20.42 15.10 -18.64
N MET A 233 -19.38 14.34 -18.25
CA MET A 233 -18.17 14.16 -19.06
C MET A 233 -18.49 13.58 -20.45
N ARG A 234 -19.34 12.55 -20.52
CA ARG A 234 -19.79 11.99 -21.81
C ARG A 234 -20.58 12.98 -22.64
N ALA A 235 -21.46 13.76 -22.02
CA ALA A 235 -22.25 14.76 -22.71
C ALA A 235 -21.35 15.85 -23.34
N ALA A 236 -20.30 16.27 -22.62
CA ALA A 236 -19.29 17.19 -23.15
C ALA A 236 -18.59 16.61 -24.39
N LEU A 237 -18.08 15.37 -24.30
CA LEU A 237 -17.42 14.71 -25.43
C LEU A 237 -18.33 14.49 -26.64
N ARG A 238 -19.61 14.12 -26.43
CA ARG A 238 -20.59 13.94 -27.52
C ARG A 238 -20.91 15.25 -28.25
N LYS A 239 -20.79 16.39 -27.58
CA LYS A 239 -20.95 17.73 -28.17
C LYS A 239 -19.65 18.28 -28.75
N SER A 240 -18.57 17.50 -28.73
CA SER A 240 -17.21 17.94 -29.06
C SER A 240 -16.72 19.13 -28.23
N ASP A 241 -17.29 19.33 -27.03
CA ASP A 241 -16.90 20.38 -26.09
C ASP A 241 -15.79 19.86 -25.17
N VAL A 242 -14.58 19.83 -25.72
CA VAL A 242 -13.41 19.27 -25.03
C VAL A 242 -12.97 20.18 -23.87
N ASP A 243 -13.20 21.49 -23.96
CA ASP A 243 -12.89 22.42 -22.87
C ASP A 243 -13.80 22.21 -21.66
N GLU A 244 -15.09 21.93 -21.86
CA GLU A 244 -15.98 21.51 -20.78
C GLU A 244 -15.55 20.16 -20.19
N PHE A 245 -15.13 19.20 -21.01
CA PHE A 245 -14.62 17.91 -20.53
C PHE A 245 -13.41 18.06 -19.59
N PHE A 246 -12.46 18.94 -19.93
CA PHE A 246 -11.27 19.17 -19.11
C PHE A 246 -11.57 19.74 -17.71
N LYS A 247 -12.74 20.37 -17.49
CA LYS A 247 -13.13 20.88 -16.16
C LYS A 247 -13.41 19.77 -15.14
N TYR A 248 -13.62 18.54 -15.61
CA TYR A 248 -13.82 17.36 -14.77
C TYR A 248 -12.51 16.61 -14.47
N MET A 249 -11.35 17.17 -14.83
CA MET A 249 -10.03 16.58 -14.57
C MET A 249 -9.25 17.42 -13.57
N THR A 250 -8.22 16.82 -12.96
CA THR A 250 -7.22 17.59 -12.22
C THR A 250 -6.58 18.66 -13.14
N PRO A 251 -6.16 19.83 -12.62
CA PRO A 251 -5.52 20.86 -13.46
C PRO A 251 -4.34 20.33 -14.27
N GLU A 252 -3.52 19.48 -13.65
CA GLU A 252 -2.36 18.86 -14.31
C GLU A 252 -2.79 17.83 -15.36
N GLY A 253 -3.63 16.86 -14.99
CA GLY A 253 -4.12 15.82 -15.89
C GLY A 253 -4.92 16.38 -17.08
N GLY A 254 -5.78 17.37 -16.84
CA GLY A 254 -6.51 18.10 -17.87
C GLY A 254 -5.59 18.93 -18.75
N GLY A 255 -4.54 19.56 -18.18
CA GLY A 255 -3.51 20.26 -18.94
C GLY A 255 -2.74 19.36 -19.90
N ARG A 256 -2.31 18.17 -19.44
CA ARG A 256 -1.62 17.18 -20.28
C ARG A 256 -2.53 16.66 -21.40
N LEU A 257 -3.78 16.34 -21.07
CA LEU A 257 -4.73 15.87 -22.07
C LEU A 257 -5.04 16.97 -23.10
N ARG A 258 -5.17 18.23 -22.68
CA ARG A 258 -5.33 19.37 -23.59
C ARG A 258 -4.14 19.51 -24.55
N GLN A 259 -2.92 19.37 -24.05
CA GLN A 259 -1.71 19.40 -24.89
C GLN A 259 -1.71 18.25 -25.91
N TRP A 260 -2.07 17.04 -25.49
CA TRP A 260 -2.20 15.89 -26.38
C TRP A 260 -3.27 16.13 -27.45
N PHE A 261 -4.48 16.59 -27.08
CA PHE A 261 -5.55 16.92 -28.03
C PHE A 261 -5.17 17.99 -29.06
N ALA A 262 -4.25 18.90 -28.72
CA ALA A 262 -3.75 19.91 -29.64
C ALA A 262 -2.69 19.37 -30.61
N ALA A 263 -1.93 18.34 -30.21
CA ALA A 263 -0.83 17.76 -30.98
C ALA A 263 -1.22 16.49 -31.78
N THR A 264 -2.34 15.87 -31.43
CA THR A 264 -2.77 14.57 -31.97
C THR A 264 -3.74 14.71 -33.15
N GLU A 265 -3.66 13.77 -34.10
CA GLU A 265 -4.54 13.71 -35.27
C GLU A 265 -6.02 13.49 -34.89
N GLU A 266 -6.93 13.89 -35.77
CA GLU A 266 -8.38 13.77 -35.55
C GLU A 266 -8.83 12.33 -35.26
N LYS A 267 -8.29 11.36 -36.00
CA LYS A 267 -8.58 9.95 -35.82
C LYS A 267 -8.36 9.49 -34.38
N ASP A 268 -7.16 9.70 -33.84
CA ASP A 268 -6.79 9.26 -32.50
C ASP A 268 -7.61 9.98 -31.41
N ARG A 269 -7.96 11.26 -31.64
CA ARG A 269 -8.84 12.02 -30.75
C ARG A 269 -10.25 11.44 -30.73
N ASP A 270 -10.78 11.02 -31.88
CA ASP A 270 -12.10 10.42 -31.97
C ASP A 270 -12.13 9.00 -31.41
N GLU A 271 -11.05 8.23 -31.59
CA GLU A 271 -10.86 6.94 -30.92
C GLU A 271 -10.85 7.11 -29.39
N TYR A 272 -10.12 8.10 -28.87
CA TYR A 272 -10.13 8.43 -27.44
C TYR A 272 -11.52 8.81 -26.93
N LYS A 273 -12.22 9.72 -27.62
CA LYS A 273 -13.58 10.14 -27.24
C LYS A 273 -14.52 8.95 -27.20
N THR A 274 -14.50 8.12 -28.25
CA THR A 274 -15.34 6.92 -28.38
C THR A 274 -15.03 5.94 -27.25
N ALA A 275 -13.76 5.66 -26.99
CA ALA A 275 -13.34 4.77 -25.91
C ALA A 275 -13.87 5.22 -24.54
N PHE A 276 -13.81 6.52 -24.23
CA PHE A 276 -14.37 7.05 -22.99
C PHE A 276 -15.90 6.99 -22.95
N ILE A 277 -16.58 7.37 -24.05
CA ILE A 277 -18.04 7.36 -24.15
C ILE A 277 -18.60 5.95 -23.96
N ASP A 278 -17.90 4.94 -24.46
CA ASP A 278 -18.31 3.53 -24.44
C ASP A 278 -18.04 2.80 -23.12
N GLN A 279 -17.29 3.39 -22.20
CA GLN A 279 -17.15 2.84 -20.84
C GLN A 279 -18.53 2.75 -20.18
N GLN A 280 -18.75 1.75 -19.33
CA GLN A 280 -19.96 1.59 -18.53
C GLN A 280 -19.56 1.37 -17.08
N PRO A 281 -19.69 2.37 -16.20
CA PRO A 281 -19.37 2.23 -14.80
C PRO A 281 -20.37 1.24 -14.16
N PHE A 282 -19.85 0.24 -13.45
CA PHE A 282 -20.66 -0.82 -12.85
C PHE A 282 -20.41 -0.98 -11.35
N PHE A 283 -19.28 -0.49 -10.83
CA PHE A 283 -18.98 -0.58 -9.40
C PHE A 283 -18.14 0.59 -8.92
N VAL A 284 -18.31 0.98 -7.66
CA VAL A 284 -17.52 2.03 -7.02
C VAL A 284 -17.01 1.57 -5.65
N PHE A 285 -15.75 1.87 -5.35
CA PHE A 285 -15.22 1.90 -3.98
C PHE A 285 -15.10 3.35 -3.49
N ASP A 286 -15.64 3.60 -2.30
CA ASP A 286 -15.48 4.84 -1.54
C ASP A 286 -14.27 4.71 -0.61
N GLU A 287 -13.22 5.40 -1.02
CA GLU A 287 -11.92 5.47 -0.39
C GLU A 287 -11.58 6.93 -0.04
N SER A 288 -12.60 7.72 0.31
CA SER A 288 -12.54 9.16 0.52
C SER A 288 -11.20 9.65 1.10
N PRO A 289 -10.53 10.62 0.44
CA PRO A 289 -11.03 11.44 -0.67
C PRO A 289 -10.89 10.80 -2.07
N LEU A 290 -10.46 9.54 -2.17
CA LEU A 290 -10.37 8.82 -3.44
C LEU A 290 -11.65 8.05 -3.72
N ILE A 291 -12.14 8.11 -4.95
CA ILE A 291 -13.24 7.28 -5.44
C ILE A 291 -12.72 6.42 -6.59
N VAL A 292 -12.81 5.10 -6.45
CA VAL A 292 -12.33 4.14 -7.45
C VAL A 292 -13.53 3.57 -8.19
N VAL A 293 -13.61 3.81 -9.50
CA VAL A 293 -14.75 3.41 -10.33
C VAL A 293 -14.30 2.34 -11.31
N TYR A 294 -14.92 1.16 -11.21
CA TYR A 294 -14.75 0.11 -12.20
C TYR A 294 -15.75 0.30 -13.33
N THR A 295 -15.21 0.25 -14.55
CA THR A 295 -15.96 0.38 -15.79
C THR A 295 -15.71 -0.82 -16.69
N ARG A 296 -16.64 -1.10 -17.59
CA ARG A 296 -16.48 -2.11 -18.64
C ARG A 296 -16.80 -1.51 -20.00
N THR A 297 -16.13 -1.98 -21.05
CA THR A 297 -16.50 -1.65 -22.43
C THR A 297 -17.43 -2.72 -23.02
N ARG A 298 -17.98 -2.50 -24.22
CA ARG A 298 -18.77 -3.50 -24.96
C ARG A 298 -18.00 -4.79 -25.25
N THR A 299 -16.67 -4.74 -25.30
CA THR A 299 -15.78 -5.91 -25.46
C THR A 299 -15.38 -6.55 -24.12
N SER A 300 -16.06 -6.19 -23.03
CA SER A 300 -15.88 -6.73 -21.66
C SER A 300 -14.52 -6.43 -21.02
N GLY A 301 -13.76 -5.47 -21.54
CA GLY A 301 -12.53 -5.01 -20.91
C GLY A 301 -12.84 -4.23 -19.64
N VAL A 302 -12.39 -4.70 -18.47
CA VAL A 302 -12.48 -3.97 -17.21
C VAL A 302 -11.43 -2.86 -17.19
N GLN A 303 -11.84 -1.65 -16.84
CA GLN A 303 -10.98 -0.49 -16.65
C GLN A 303 -11.31 0.21 -15.34
N VAL A 304 -10.33 0.95 -14.80
CA VAL A 304 -10.47 1.67 -13.53
C VAL A 304 -10.28 3.16 -13.75
N LEU A 305 -11.26 3.96 -13.31
CA LEU A 305 -11.17 5.41 -13.23
C LEU A 305 -11.01 5.83 -11.77
N TYR A 306 -10.21 6.87 -11.54
CA TYR A 306 -10.02 7.43 -10.19
C TYR A 306 -10.54 8.86 -10.14
N PHE A 307 -11.38 9.15 -9.16
CA PHE A 307 -11.81 10.52 -8.89
C PHE A 307 -11.29 10.97 -7.53
N THR A 308 -10.85 12.23 -7.46
CA THR A 308 -10.54 12.90 -6.20
C THR A 308 -11.66 13.83 -5.83
N VAL A 309 -12.05 13.80 -4.55
CA VAL A 309 -13.05 14.70 -3.99
C VAL A 309 -12.35 16.00 -3.58
N THR A 310 -12.73 17.09 -4.24
CA THR A 310 -12.25 18.45 -3.91
C THR A 310 -12.97 19.02 -2.68
N ALA A 311 -12.47 20.13 -2.14
CA ALA A 311 -13.07 20.77 -0.96
C ALA A 311 -14.53 21.21 -1.15
N ASP A 312 -14.92 21.57 -2.38
CA ASP A 312 -16.31 21.91 -2.75
C ASP A 312 -17.16 20.65 -3.09
N LYS A 313 -16.60 19.47 -2.80
CA LYS A 313 -17.17 18.14 -3.04
C LYS A 313 -17.28 17.76 -4.51
N ARG A 314 -16.71 18.48 -5.47
CA ARG A 314 -16.67 18.01 -6.87
C ARG A 314 -15.70 16.85 -7.05
N LEU A 315 -16.04 15.95 -7.97
CA LEU A 315 -15.19 14.85 -8.40
C LEU A 315 -14.31 15.30 -9.58
N LEU A 316 -13.00 15.19 -9.41
CA LEU A 316 -12.03 15.41 -10.50
C LEU A 316 -11.38 14.09 -10.87
N TRP A 317 -11.44 13.72 -12.14
CA TRP A 317 -10.71 12.59 -12.69
C TRP A 317 -9.21 12.84 -12.52
N THR A 318 -8.61 12.05 -11.64
CA THR A 318 -7.16 12.03 -11.39
C THR A 318 -6.60 10.79 -12.07
N ASN A 319 -5.35 10.85 -12.55
CA ASN A 319 -4.61 9.71 -13.11
C ASN A 319 -4.82 9.42 -14.61
N SER A 320 -4.43 10.37 -15.46
CA SER A 320 -4.28 10.11 -16.90
C SER A 320 -2.94 9.46 -17.30
N SER A 321 -1.99 9.22 -16.37
CA SER A 321 -0.66 8.69 -16.77
C SER A 321 0.26 8.12 -15.66
N HIS A 322 -0.20 7.87 -14.43
CA HIS A 322 0.69 7.40 -13.34
C HIS A 322 0.25 6.04 -12.79
N ILE A 323 1.03 5.00 -13.12
CA ILE A 323 1.00 3.73 -12.39
C ILE A 323 1.71 3.97 -11.07
N THR A 324 0.95 4.11 -9.99
CA THR A 324 1.50 4.04 -8.63
C THR A 324 1.39 2.61 -8.11
N VAL A 325 2.12 2.26 -7.05
CA VAL A 325 1.99 0.92 -6.44
C VAL A 325 0.53 0.65 -6.04
N SER A 326 -0.14 1.64 -5.46
CA SER A 326 -1.55 1.59 -5.09
C SER A 326 -2.47 1.25 -6.28
N ASP A 327 -2.08 1.63 -7.51
CA ASP A 327 -2.79 1.27 -8.75
C ASP A 327 -2.79 -0.24 -9.01
N GLN A 328 -1.74 -0.97 -8.58
CA GLN A 328 -1.66 -2.42 -8.75
C GLN A 328 -2.79 -3.14 -8.00
N VAL A 329 -3.20 -2.64 -6.84
CA VAL A 329 -4.31 -3.21 -6.06
C VAL A 329 -5.59 -3.24 -6.90
N PHE A 330 -5.89 -2.15 -7.60
CA PHE A 330 -7.15 -1.98 -8.31
C PHE A 330 -7.13 -2.43 -9.77
N LYS A 331 -6.01 -2.24 -10.50
CA LYS A 331 -5.91 -2.52 -11.94
C LYS A 331 -5.34 -3.89 -12.30
N GLN A 332 -4.62 -4.54 -11.39
CA GLN A 332 -3.91 -5.80 -11.70
C GLN A 332 -4.03 -6.85 -10.59
N GLY A 333 -4.49 -6.46 -9.41
CA GLY A 333 -4.52 -7.29 -8.22
C GLY A 333 -5.85 -8.04 -8.02
N PRO A 334 -6.04 -8.58 -6.81
CA PRO A 334 -7.24 -9.35 -6.44
C PRO A 334 -8.56 -8.62 -6.67
N LEU A 335 -8.59 -7.29 -6.55
CA LEU A 335 -9.81 -6.51 -6.85
C LEU A 335 -10.11 -6.47 -8.35
N PHE A 336 -9.09 -6.36 -9.21
CA PHE A 336 -9.29 -6.42 -10.65
C PHE A 336 -9.84 -7.79 -11.08
N VAL A 337 -9.31 -8.87 -10.49
CA VAL A 337 -9.83 -10.23 -10.70
C VAL A 337 -11.27 -10.35 -10.20
N ALA A 338 -11.59 -9.81 -9.02
CA ALA A 338 -12.94 -9.81 -8.48
C ALA A 338 -13.93 -8.98 -9.31
N ALA A 339 -13.46 -7.93 -9.98
CA ALA A 339 -14.25 -7.10 -10.88
C ALA A 339 -14.63 -7.83 -12.18
N GLY A 340 -13.75 -8.72 -12.67
CA GLY A 340 -13.95 -9.49 -13.89
C GLY A 340 -14.78 -10.77 -13.74
N SER A 341 -15.29 -11.07 -12.54
CA SER A 341 -16.14 -12.25 -12.31
C SER A 341 -17.57 -12.04 -12.84
N PRO A 342 -18.36 -13.12 -13.05
CA PRO A 342 -19.76 -13.00 -13.46
C PRO A 342 -20.64 -12.20 -12.48
N GLU A 343 -20.29 -12.23 -11.20
CA GLU A 343 -20.92 -11.45 -10.14
C GLU A 343 -19.84 -10.59 -9.46
N PRO A 344 -19.56 -9.39 -10.00
CA PRO A 344 -18.43 -8.58 -9.57
C PRO A 344 -18.40 -8.35 -8.07
N PHE A 345 -17.23 -8.56 -7.47
CA PHE A 345 -16.94 -8.35 -6.05
C PHE A 345 -17.73 -9.20 -5.04
N ARG A 346 -18.68 -10.05 -5.47
CA ARG A 346 -19.44 -10.92 -4.56
C ARG A 346 -18.53 -11.84 -3.73
N SER A 347 -17.44 -12.33 -4.32
CA SER A 347 -16.48 -13.21 -3.65
C SER A 347 -15.69 -12.53 -2.52
N VAL A 348 -15.65 -11.19 -2.50
CA VAL A 348 -14.91 -10.39 -1.52
C VAL A 348 -15.84 -9.54 -0.64
N ALA A 349 -17.16 -9.69 -0.78
CA ALA A 349 -18.14 -9.03 0.08
C ALA A 349 -18.09 -9.61 1.50
N ILE A 350 -18.15 -8.74 2.51
CA ILE A 350 -18.29 -9.15 3.91
C ILE A 350 -19.73 -9.60 4.13
N LYS A 351 -19.89 -10.79 4.70
CA LYS A 351 -21.20 -11.42 4.98
C LYS A 351 -21.76 -11.02 6.33
#